data_AF-A0A5S3QIT1-F1
#
_entry.id   AF-A0A5S3QIT1-F1
#
_cell.length_a   1.000
_cell.length_b   1.000
_cell.length_c   1.000
_cell.angle_alpha   90.00
_cell.angle_beta   90.00
_cell.angle_gamma   90.00
#
_symmetry.space_group_name_H-M   'P 1'
#
loop_
_entity.id
_entity.type
_entity.pdbx_description
1 polymer ?
#
loop_
_entity_poly.entity_id
_entity_poly.type
_entity_poly.pdbx_seq_one_letter_code
_entity_poly.pdbx_strand_id
1 'polypeptide(L)'
;MELSELAKHNPHWAAVIYLFNNHSKLERYLTDEYIDYDNQVIEVKQLLKLSKPWSRSEQFFVNLAIHLYNGEVSVDLNDIDYLDSNNKQLVKNVLRLRFKGL
;
A
#
# COMPACT_ATOMS: atom_id res chain seq x y z
N MET A 1 5.99 0.61 17.86
CA MET A 1 5.85 -0.80 17.44
C MET A 1 6.55 -0.95 16.11
N GLU A 2 7.49 -1.88 15.98
CA GLU A 2 8.19 -2.07 14.70
C GLU A 2 7.24 -2.64 13.65
N LEU A 3 7.38 -2.25 12.37
CA LEU A 3 6.60 -2.80 11.24
C LEU A 3 6.72 -4.34 11.15
N SER A 4 7.83 -4.89 11.64
CA SER A 4 8.12 -6.31 11.73
C SER A 4 7.16 -7.05 12.68
N GLU A 5 6.75 -6.42 13.78
CA GLU A 5 5.80 -6.93 14.76
C GLU A 5 4.36 -6.76 14.28
N LEU A 6 4.03 -5.60 13.71
CA LEU A 6 2.72 -5.31 13.11
C LEU A 6 2.37 -6.36 12.04
N ALA A 7 3.35 -6.72 11.19
CA ALA A 7 3.18 -7.71 10.14
C ALA A 7 2.95 -9.14 10.62
N LYS A 8 3.33 -9.47 11.86
CA LYS A 8 3.07 -10.80 12.44
C LYS A 8 1.62 -10.95 12.88
N HIS A 9 1.00 -9.87 13.35
CA HIS A 9 -0.38 -9.88 13.84
C HIS A 9 -1.40 -9.57 12.73
N ASN A 10 -1.07 -8.63 11.83
CA ASN A 10 -1.91 -8.28 10.70
C ASN A 10 -1.06 -7.97 9.45
N PRO A 11 -0.71 -8.99 8.63
CA PRO A 11 0.12 -8.80 7.44
C PRO A 11 -0.56 -7.96 6.36
N HIS A 12 -1.89 -7.91 6.32
CA HIS A 12 -2.66 -7.07 5.39
C HIS A 12 -2.44 -5.59 5.70
N TRP A 13 -2.67 -5.24 6.97
CA TRP A 13 -2.48 -3.87 7.46
C TRP A 13 -1.01 -3.43 7.37
N ALA A 14 -0.08 -4.29 7.79
CA ALA A 14 1.33 -3.97 7.74
C ALA A 14 1.86 -3.73 6.32
N ALA A 15 1.32 -4.44 5.32
CA ALA A 15 1.64 -4.19 3.92
C ALA A 15 1.29 -2.76 3.50
N VAL A 16 0.09 -2.27 3.86
CA VAL A 16 -0.31 -0.89 3.57
C VAL A 16 0.58 0.11 4.27
N ILE A 17 0.75 -0.03 5.59
CA ILE A 17 1.55 0.92 6.37
C ILE A 17 2.99 0.97 5.88
N TYR A 18 3.57 -0.18 5.52
CA TYR A 18 4.91 -0.22 4.92
C TYR A 18 4.94 0.50 3.57
N LEU A 19 3.97 0.24 2.70
CA LEU A 19 3.91 0.83 1.36
C LEU A 19 3.77 2.37 1.45
N PHE A 20 2.87 2.85 2.31
CA PHE A 20 2.67 4.29 2.51
C PHE A 20 3.91 4.97 3.10
N ASN A 21 4.54 4.39 4.13
CA ASN A 21 5.74 4.97 4.76
C ASN A 21 6.96 5.04 3.84
N ASN A 22 7.00 4.26 2.76
CA ASN A 22 8.18 4.13 1.89
C ASN A 22 7.95 4.67 0.47
N HIS A 23 6.77 5.23 0.19
CA HIS A 23 6.48 5.85 -1.11
C HIS A 23 6.30 7.37 -0.94
N SER A 24 7.12 8.14 -1.64
CA SER A 24 7.23 9.61 -1.50
C SER A 24 5.91 10.39 -1.65
N LYS A 25 4.95 9.85 -2.40
CA LYS A 25 3.61 10.42 -2.51
C LYS A 25 2.69 9.99 -1.37
N LEU A 26 2.75 8.71 -0.99
CA LEU A 26 1.76 8.10 -0.11
C LEU A 26 2.01 8.40 1.36
N GLU A 27 3.27 8.63 1.74
CA GLU A 27 3.66 8.99 3.11
C GLU A 27 2.84 10.18 3.64
N ARG A 28 2.48 11.10 2.74
CA ARG A 28 1.72 12.32 3.04
C ARG A 28 0.26 12.07 3.38
N TYR A 29 -0.23 10.86 3.14
CA TYR A 29 -1.61 10.43 3.36
C TYR A 29 -1.71 9.39 4.48
N LEU A 30 -0.65 9.23 5.27
CA LEU A 30 -0.70 8.55 6.57
C LEU A 30 -1.31 9.48 7.63
N THR A 31 -2.58 9.81 7.44
CA THR A 31 -3.34 10.68 8.34
C THR A 31 -4.63 9.99 8.77
N ASP A 32 -5.19 10.42 9.89
CA ASP A 32 -6.46 9.90 10.43
C ASP A 32 -7.66 10.11 9.48
N GLU A 33 -7.50 10.94 8.43
CA GLU A 33 -8.49 11.11 7.36
C GLU A 33 -8.60 9.86 6.46
N TYR A 34 -7.50 9.16 6.25
CA TYR A 34 -7.42 8.02 5.32
C TYR A 34 -7.14 6.69 6.01
N ILE A 35 -6.48 6.73 7.17
CA ILE A 35 -5.91 5.56 7.85
C ILE A 35 -6.20 5.70 9.35
N ASP A 36 -7.09 4.86 9.85
CA ASP A 36 -7.39 4.73 11.27
C ASP A 36 -6.45 3.67 11.87
N TYR A 37 -5.42 4.14 12.57
CA TYR A 37 -4.42 3.26 13.18
C TYR A 37 -4.95 2.45 14.36
N ASP A 38 -5.88 3.02 15.14
CA ASP A 38 -6.41 2.38 16.35
C ASP A 38 -7.31 1.20 15.97
N ASN A 39 -8.11 1.37 14.91
CA ASN A 39 -9.03 0.35 14.42
C ASN A 39 -8.48 -0.49 13.26
N GLN A 40 -7.29 -0.15 12.72
CA GLN A 40 -6.68 -0.80 11.55
C GLN A 40 -7.57 -0.76 10.29
N VAL A 41 -8.22 0.38 10.07
CA VAL A 41 -9.16 0.61 8.98
C VAL A 41 -8.57 1.59 7.96
N ILE A 42 -8.84 1.32 6.67
CA ILE A 42 -8.46 2.20 5.57
C ILE A 42 -9.72 2.72 4.88
N GLU A 43 -9.76 4.02 4.64
CA GLU A 43 -10.83 4.69 3.89
C GLU A 43 -10.64 4.52 2.37
N VAL A 44 -10.92 3.32 1.88
CA VAL A 44 -10.71 2.91 0.47
C VAL A 44 -11.31 3.90 -0.53
N LYS A 45 -12.58 4.29 -0.32
CA LYS A 45 -13.28 5.21 -1.24
C LYS A 45 -12.62 6.58 -1.30
N GLN A 46 -12.11 7.07 -0.18
CA GLN A 46 -11.46 8.38 -0.11
C GLN A 46 -10.09 8.33 -0.80
N LEU A 47 -9.30 7.29 -0.54
CA LEU A 47 -8.01 7.06 -1.20
C LEU A 47 -8.15 6.93 -2.72
N LEU A 48 -9.13 6.17 -3.20
CA LEU A 48 -9.41 6.05 -4.64
C LEU A 48 -9.84 7.37 -5.26
N LYS A 49 -10.65 8.16 -4.57
CA LYS A 49 -11.07 9.48 -5.05
C LYS A 49 -9.88 10.45 -5.10
N LEU A 50 -9.05 10.42 -4.07
CA LEU A 50 -7.85 11.23 -3.92
C LEU A 50 -6.81 10.92 -5.01
N SER A 51 -6.68 9.65 -5.41
CA SER A 51 -5.66 9.21 -6.37
C SER A 51 -6.03 9.43 -7.84
N LYS A 52 -7.30 9.74 -8.15
CA LYS A 52 -7.76 9.98 -9.53
C LYS A 52 -6.88 10.92 -10.38
N PRO A 53 -6.39 12.07 -9.88
CA PRO A 53 -5.57 12.98 -10.68
C PRO A 53 -4.07 12.63 -10.66
N TRP A 54 -3.66 11.55 -10.01
CA TRP A 54 -2.24 11.19 -9.89
C TRP A 54 -1.73 10.49 -11.15
N SER A 55 -0.41 10.33 -11.25
CA SER A 55 0.21 9.54 -12.32
C SER A 55 -0.20 8.06 -12.25
N ARG A 56 -0.03 7.34 -13.36
CA ARG A 56 -0.29 5.87 -13.42
C ARG A 56 0.48 5.11 -12.33
N SER A 57 1.75 5.47 -12.11
CA SER A 57 2.59 4.86 -11.06
C SER A 57 2.03 5.10 -9.66
N GLU A 58 1.64 6.33 -9.35
CA GLU A 58 1.07 6.67 -8.04
C GLU A 58 -0.29 5.99 -7.82
N GLN A 59 -1.15 5.95 -8.85
CA GLN A 59 -2.42 5.24 -8.81
C GLN A 59 -2.22 3.74 -8.59
N PHE A 60 -1.23 3.14 -9.27
CA PHE A 60 -0.87 1.74 -9.09
C PHE A 60 -0.55 1.43 -7.63
N PHE A 61 0.21 2.28 -6.93
CA PHE A 61 0.55 2.05 -5.52
C PHE A 61 -0.66 2.14 -4.58
N VAL A 62 -1.61 3.05 -4.83
CA VAL A 62 -2.87 3.10 -4.05
C VAL A 62 -3.69 1.83 -4.28
N ASN A 63 -3.84 1.44 -5.55
CA ASN A 63 -4.59 0.24 -5.91
C ASN A 63 -3.93 -1.00 -5.32
N LEU A 64 -2.60 -1.08 -5.35
CA LEU A 64 -1.83 -2.16 -4.75
C LEU A 64 -2.04 -2.21 -3.23
N ALA A 65 -1.97 -1.08 -2.53
CA ALA A 65 -2.24 -1.04 -1.10
C ALA A 65 -3.64 -1.57 -0.74
N ILE A 66 -4.67 -1.10 -1.44
CA ILE A 66 -6.06 -1.54 -1.24
C ILE A 66 -6.19 -3.03 -1.56
N HIS A 67 -5.62 -3.47 -2.68
CA HIS A 67 -5.63 -4.88 -3.09
C HIS A 67 -5.00 -5.79 -2.03
N LEU A 68 -3.83 -5.42 -1.49
CA LEU A 68 -3.15 -6.21 -0.46
C LEU A 68 -3.89 -6.20 0.89
N TYR A 69 -4.65 -5.13 1.16
CA TYR A 69 -5.47 -5.01 2.36
C TYR A 69 -6.71 -5.90 2.32
N ASN A 70 -7.59 -5.71 1.33
CA ASN A 70 -8.90 -6.36 1.29
C ASN A 70 -9.30 -6.94 -0.09
N GLY A 71 -8.49 -6.75 -1.13
CA GLY A 71 -8.76 -7.25 -2.47
C GLY A 71 -9.90 -6.55 -3.22
N GLU A 72 -10.43 -5.44 -2.70
CA GLU A 72 -11.57 -4.70 -3.29
C GLU A 72 -11.24 -4.10 -4.66
N VAL A 73 -9.95 -3.83 -4.91
CA VAL A 73 -9.46 -3.25 -6.15
C VAL A 73 -8.60 -4.28 -6.88
N SER A 74 -8.86 -4.48 -8.17
CA SER A 74 -8.00 -5.29 -9.04
C SER A 74 -6.74 -4.51 -9.43
N VAL A 75 -5.61 -5.20 -9.48
CA VAL A 75 -4.31 -4.65 -9.87
C VAL A 75 -3.75 -5.46 -11.02
N ASP A 76 -3.38 -4.80 -12.11
CA ASP A 76 -2.59 -5.42 -13.17
C ASP A 76 -1.12 -5.39 -12.75
N LEU A 77 -0.54 -6.56 -12.48
CA LEU A 77 0.88 -6.65 -12.08
C LEU A 77 1.83 -6.31 -13.23
N ASN A 78 1.38 -6.31 -14.49
CA ASN A 78 2.19 -5.83 -15.61
C ASN A 78 2.49 -4.33 -15.51
N ASP A 79 1.71 -3.57 -14.73
CA ASP A 79 2.01 -2.16 -14.45
C ASP A 79 3.34 -1.95 -13.73
N ILE A 80 3.87 -2.99 -13.07
CA ILE A 80 5.18 -2.97 -12.43
C ILE A 80 6.30 -2.66 -13.45
N ASP A 81 6.16 -3.05 -14.71
CA ASP A 81 7.20 -2.84 -15.72
C ASP A 81 7.48 -1.36 -15.98
N TYR A 82 6.48 -0.50 -15.80
CA TYR A 82 6.57 0.96 -15.96
C TYR A 82 7.15 1.69 -14.74
N LEU A 83 7.37 0.99 -13.63
CA LEU A 83 7.96 1.57 -12.43
C LEU A 83 9.49 1.72 -12.57
N ASP A 84 10.04 2.74 -11.91
CA ASP A 84 11.49 2.84 -11.72
C ASP A 84 12.04 1.75 -10.78
N SER A 85 13.37 1.65 -10.69
CA SER A 85 14.03 0.61 -9.89
C SER A 85 13.66 0.66 -8.39
N ASN A 86 13.48 1.85 -7.83
CA ASN A 86 13.16 2.02 -6.42
C ASN A 86 11.74 1.55 -6.13
N ASN A 87 10.80 1.96 -6.98
CA ASN A 87 9.41 1.57 -6.91
C ASN A 87 9.22 0.06 -7.15
N LYS A 88 9.97 -0.55 -8.07
CA LYS A 88 10.01 -2.01 -8.24
C LYS A 88 10.48 -2.73 -6.97
N GLN A 89 11.50 -2.20 -6.31
CA GLN A 89 12.01 -2.78 -5.06
C GLN A 89 10.98 -2.66 -3.92
N LEU A 90 10.27 -1.53 -3.85
CA LEU A 90 9.20 -1.33 -2.89
C LEU A 90 8.09 -2.37 -3.05
N VAL A 91 7.64 -2.62 -4.29
CA VAL A 91 6.65 -3.66 -4.60
C VAL A 91 7.12 -5.04 -4.15
N LYS A 92 8.38 -5.40 -4.41
CA LYS A 92 8.94 -6.68 -3.95
C LYS A 92 8.93 -6.80 -2.42
N ASN A 93 9.32 -5.73 -1.72
CA ASN A 93 9.39 -5.73 -0.27
C ASN A 93 8.00 -5.83 0.37
N VAL A 94 7.01 -5.08 -0.14
CA VAL A 94 5.65 -5.14 0.40
C VAL A 94 4.99 -6.50 0.14
N LEU A 95 5.22 -7.11 -1.03
CA LEU A 95 4.71 -8.46 -1.32
C LEU A 95 5.34 -9.51 -0.38
N ARG A 96 6.65 -9.42 -0.15
CA ARG A 96 7.34 -10.27 0.85
C ARG A 96 6.80 -10.07 2.25
N LEU A 97 6.46 -8.84 2.62
CA LEU A 97 5.87 -8.52 3.93
C LEU A 97 4.47 -9.13 4.06
N ARG A 98 3.65 -8.98 3.02
CA ARG A 98 2.25 -9.44 2.98
C ARG A 98 2.14 -10.97 2.98
N PHE A 99 3.03 -11.62 2.25
CA PHE A 99 3.00 -13.06 1.97
C PHE A 99 4.20 -13.79 2.59
N LYS A 100 4.68 -13.36 3.76
CA LYS A 100 5.76 -14.03 4.49
C LYS A 100 5.52 -15.55 4.52
N GLY A 101 6.47 -16.32 3.98
CA GLY A 101 6.38 -17.78 3.84
C GLY A 101 6.27 -18.29 2.40
N LEU A 102 6.10 -17.39 1.43
CA LEU A 102 6.40 -17.63 0.01
C LEU A 102 7.91 -17.53 -0.28
#